data_AF-A0AAJ4AKB0-F1
#
_entry.id   AF-A0AAJ4AKB0-F1
#
_cell.length_a   1.000
_cell.length_b   1.000
_cell.length_c   1.000
_cell.angle_alpha   90.00
_cell.angle_beta   90.00
_cell.angle_gamma   90.00
#
_symmetry.space_group_name_H-M   'P 1'
#
loop_
_entity.id
_entity.type
_entity.pdbx_description
1 polymer ?
#
loop_
_entity_poly.entity_id
_entity_poly.type
_entity_poly.pdbx_seq_one_letter_code
_entity_poly.pdbx_strand_id
1 'polypeptide(L)'
;MVYRYLLLMLAVVAGIFLWPSDEVVNSRVMVEREYADQSVAANESLARTVVEGGSPSENTISPYQGKVLNPLAEASGNALVEALESFWQECQQSNDCEQLLVQLQAELSDARYQLLARYPQLKAQWQEIMGELDLNQYHSLVDRIAEMKQQALLIWGELASVMFAEEYALYDFSLASQDLATDNAESYVESYEALLNQWQHNEESLSLDSGAARYEKGVSLIPSTFSQQQKDQAKAKLATKYLNAEQSASIAQREQQVASQEAQVASYQSQLSDLKESLDQQRSTAGSAMSDLEWQQYVEQQISDFRINFFNYN
;
A
#
# COMPACT_ATOMS: atom_id res chain seq x y z
N MET A 1 3.27 -10.75 -3.61
CA MET A 1 1.86 -11.17 -3.38
C MET A 1 1.07 -10.25 -2.45
N VAL A 2 1.40 -8.95 -2.35
CA VAL A 2 0.71 -7.99 -1.46
C VAL A 2 -0.20 -7.02 -2.25
N TYR A 3 0.02 -6.87 -3.56
CA TYR A 3 -0.73 -5.95 -4.42
C TYR A 3 -2.16 -6.37 -4.80
N ARG A 4 -2.60 -7.60 -4.48
CA ARG A 4 -3.98 -8.05 -4.72
C ARG A 4 -4.98 -7.52 -3.69
N TYR A 5 -4.53 -7.09 -2.51
CA TYR A 5 -5.42 -6.65 -1.43
C TYR A 5 -5.69 -5.15 -1.41
N LEU A 6 -4.81 -4.32 -2.01
CA LEU A 6 -4.97 -2.87 -2.04
C LEU A 6 -6.03 -2.39 -3.04
N LEU A 7 -6.23 -3.09 -4.15
CA LEU A 7 -7.24 -2.71 -5.15
C LEU A 7 -8.67 -3.16 -4.77
N LEU A 8 -8.82 -4.16 -3.90
CA LEU A 8 -10.14 -4.58 -3.40
C LEU A 8 -10.68 -3.64 -2.30
N MET A 9 -9.82 -2.89 -1.60
CA MET A 9 -10.27 -1.96 -0.57
C MET A 9 -10.86 -0.64 -1.12
N LEU A 10 -10.45 -0.20 -2.32
CA LEU A 10 -10.99 1.04 -2.91
C LEU A 10 -12.44 0.90 -3.43
N ALA A 11 -12.85 -0.30 -3.85
CA ALA A 11 -14.23 -0.55 -4.27
C ALA A 11 -15.22 -0.61 -3.08
N VAL A 12 -14.74 -0.94 -1.87
CA VAL A 12 -15.60 -1.00 -0.67
C VAL A 12 -15.75 0.38 -0.01
N VAL A 13 -14.74 1.23 -0.06
CA VAL A 13 -14.79 2.56 0.57
C VAL A 13 -15.71 3.52 -0.20
N ALA A 14 -15.84 3.40 -1.52
CA ALA A 14 -16.80 4.20 -2.30
C ALA A 14 -18.28 3.83 -2.00
N GLY A 15 -18.54 2.61 -1.48
CA GLY A 15 -19.88 2.18 -1.06
C GLY A 15 -20.31 2.67 0.32
N ILE A 16 -19.37 3.10 1.17
CA ILE A 16 -19.65 3.54 2.55
C ILE A 16 -19.93 5.05 2.63
N PHE A 17 -19.42 5.85 1.68
CA PHE A 17 -19.52 7.32 1.72
C PHE A 17 -20.73 7.92 0.98
N LEU A 18 -21.57 7.11 0.32
CA LEU A 18 -22.77 7.57 -0.41
C LEU A 18 -24.10 7.15 0.27
N TRP A 19 -24.08 6.89 1.57
CA TRP A 19 -25.29 6.69 2.37
C TRP A 19 -25.66 8.01 3.07
N PRO A 20 -26.90 8.52 2.96
CA PRO A 20 -27.33 9.64 3.77
C PRO A 20 -27.29 9.22 5.25
N SER A 21 -26.46 9.92 6.01
CA SER A 21 -26.38 9.83 7.47
C SER A 21 -27.62 10.48 8.07
N ASP A 22 -28.69 9.72 8.28
CA ASP A 22 -29.70 10.09 9.29
C ASP A 22 -30.28 8.83 9.93
N GLU A 23 -30.32 8.86 11.26
CA GLU A 23 -30.98 7.95 12.21
C GLU A 23 -30.35 6.56 12.47
N VAL A 24 -29.24 6.54 13.22
CA VAL A 24 -28.93 5.40 14.10
C VAL A 24 -29.66 5.60 15.44
N VAL A 25 -30.88 5.06 15.56
CA VAL A 25 -31.53 4.88 16.85
C VAL A 25 -30.90 3.67 17.54
N ASN A 26 -30.13 3.94 18.59
CA ASN A 26 -29.42 3.00 19.43
C ASN A 26 -30.40 2.12 20.23
N SER A 27 -30.47 0.81 19.93
CA SER A 27 -31.13 -0.17 20.78
C SER A 27 -30.14 -1.27 21.18
N ARG A 28 -29.46 -1.07 22.32
CA ARG A 28 -28.80 -2.17 23.05
C ARG A 28 -29.88 -3.08 23.63
N VAL A 29 -30.01 -4.28 23.09
CA VAL A 29 -30.56 -5.42 23.85
C VAL A 29 -29.40 -6.35 24.17
N MET A 30 -29.07 -6.42 25.46
CA MET A 30 -28.12 -7.39 26.00
C MET A 30 -28.73 -8.79 25.85
N VAL A 31 -28.09 -9.64 25.04
CA VAL A 31 -28.34 -11.09 25.06
C VAL A 31 -27.24 -11.70 25.91
N GLU A 32 -27.60 -12.01 27.14
CA GLU A 32 -26.82 -12.80 28.09
C GLU A 32 -26.78 -14.26 27.59
N ARG A 33 -25.58 -14.75 27.25
CA ARG A 33 -25.38 -16.12 26.77
C ARG A 33 -24.84 -16.97 27.91
N GLU A 34 -25.76 -17.72 28.50
CA GLU A 34 -25.55 -18.78 29.47
C GLU A 34 -24.68 -19.90 28.85
N TYR A 35 -23.45 -20.06 29.34
CA TYR A 35 -22.58 -21.20 29.01
C TYR A 35 -22.75 -22.26 30.10
N ALA A 36 -23.48 -23.32 29.76
CA ALA A 36 -23.54 -24.53 30.57
C ALA A 36 -22.28 -25.37 30.38
N ASP A 37 -21.75 -25.79 31.51
CA ASP A 37 -20.55 -26.59 31.76
C ASP A 37 -20.75 -28.06 31.35
N GLN A 38 -19.78 -28.67 30.66
CA GLN A 38 -19.70 -30.13 30.56
C GLN A 38 -18.26 -30.61 30.40
N SER A 39 -17.78 -31.21 31.49
CA SER A 39 -16.52 -31.94 31.63
C SER A 39 -16.67 -33.39 31.17
N VAL A 40 -15.64 -33.94 30.53
CA VAL A 40 -15.42 -35.40 30.48
C VAL A 40 -13.95 -35.68 30.73
N ALA A 41 -13.73 -36.55 31.72
CA ALA A 41 -12.46 -36.90 32.30
C ALA A 41 -11.69 -38.01 31.53
N ALA A 42 -10.43 -38.09 31.93
CA ALA A 42 -9.33 -38.99 31.57
C ALA A 42 -9.62 -40.49 31.36
N ASN A 43 -8.74 -41.11 30.58
CA ASN A 43 -8.13 -42.40 30.93
C ASN A 43 -6.69 -42.50 30.39
N GLU A 44 -5.73 -42.64 31.31
CA GLU A 44 -4.40 -43.24 31.09
C GLU A 44 -4.57 -44.75 30.76
N SER A 45 -3.68 -45.50 30.11
CA SER A 45 -2.27 -45.68 30.45
C SER A 45 -1.57 -46.71 29.53
N LEU A 46 -0.23 -46.64 29.52
CA LEU A 46 0.76 -47.74 29.48
C LEU A 46 1.04 -48.52 28.17
N ALA A 47 2.22 -48.23 27.57
CA ALA A 47 3.30 -49.22 27.50
C ALA A 47 4.67 -48.54 27.33
N ARG A 48 5.60 -48.97 28.19
CA ARG A 48 6.97 -48.51 28.41
C ARG A 48 7.93 -49.41 27.64
N THR A 49 8.97 -48.85 27.03
CA THR A 49 10.30 -49.51 26.98
C THR A 49 11.42 -48.48 26.90
N VAL A 50 12.28 -48.56 27.90
CA VAL A 50 13.55 -47.83 28.09
C VAL A 50 14.67 -48.73 27.58
N VAL A 51 15.65 -48.18 26.85
CA VAL A 51 17.06 -48.59 26.93
C VAL A 51 17.95 -47.35 26.76
N GLU A 52 18.80 -47.11 27.76
CA GLU A 52 19.87 -46.11 27.82
C GLU A 52 21.02 -46.40 26.83
N GLY A 53 21.70 -45.32 26.41
CA GLY A 53 23.05 -45.37 25.84
C GLY A 53 23.58 -43.95 25.64
N GLY A 54 24.42 -43.48 26.58
CA GLY A 54 24.98 -42.13 26.59
C GLY A 54 26.23 -41.95 25.73
N SER A 55 26.46 -40.73 25.24
CA SER A 55 27.58 -39.84 25.57
C SER A 55 27.55 -38.56 24.70
N PRO A 56 28.20 -37.46 25.12
CA PRO A 56 27.84 -36.09 24.74
C PRO A 56 28.48 -35.68 23.42
N SER A 57 27.70 -35.09 22.52
CA SER A 57 28.25 -34.40 21.34
C SER A 57 28.52 -32.94 21.71
N GLU A 58 29.78 -32.57 21.52
CA GLU A 58 30.39 -31.26 21.72
C GLU A 58 29.56 -30.11 21.16
N ASN A 59 29.44 -29.06 21.97
CA ASN A 59 29.22 -27.69 21.51
C ASN A 59 30.34 -27.32 20.54
N THR A 60 30.10 -27.54 19.26
CA THR A 60 30.92 -26.95 18.21
C THR A 60 30.47 -25.50 18.08
N ILE A 61 31.24 -24.60 18.69
CA ILE A 61 31.28 -23.19 18.31
C ILE A 61 31.61 -23.20 16.82
N SER A 62 30.61 -22.94 15.98
CA SER A 62 30.84 -22.85 14.54
C SER A 62 31.63 -21.58 14.27
N PRO A 63 32.86 -21.67 13.73
CA PRO A 63 33.61 -20.49 13.33
C PRO A 63 32.88 -19.90 12.12
N TYR A 64 32.48 -18.63 12.21
CA TYR A 64 31.99 -17.84 11.07
C TYR A 64 32.97 -18.01 9.91
N GLN A 65 32.59 -18.87 8.96
CA GLN A 65 33.35 -19.15 7.76
C GLN A 65 33.24 -17.95 6.83
N GLY A 66 34.40 -17.54 6.34
CA GLY A 66 34.61 -16.27 5.68
C GLY A 66 33.89 -16.13 4.35
N LYS A 67 33.82 -14.85 3.95
CA LYS A 67 33.36 -14.34 2.66
C LYS A 67 31.85 -14.42 2.43
N VAL A 68 31.08 -14.07 3.46
CA VAL A 68 29.83 -13.34 3.20
C VAL A 68 30.26 -11.95 2.76
N LEU A 69 29.97 -11.56 1.52
CA LEU A 69 30.04 -10.17 1.08
C LEU A 69 29.24 -9.37 2.11
N ASN A 70 29.91 -8.61 2.97
CA ASN A 70 29.25 -7.84 4.02
C ASN A 70 28.24 -6.90 3.34
N PRO A 71 26.92 -7.10 3.50
CA PRO A 71 25.92 -6.27 2.83
C PRO A 71 26.13 -4.78 3.09
N LEU A 72 26.71 -4.44 4.25
CA LEU A 72 27.05 -3.07 4.64
C LEU A 72 28.07 -2.37 3.72
N ALA A 73 28.91 -3.12 3.00
CA ALA A 73 29.95 -2.56 2.15
C ALA A 73 29.38 -1.97 0.85
N GLU A 74 28.46 -2.70 0.21
CA GLU A 74 27.99 -2.40 -1.15
C GLU A 74 26.51 -2.00 -1.21
N ALA A 75 25.69 -2.38 -0.22
CA ALA A 75 24.26 -2.06 -0.26
C ALA A 75 23.99 -0.56 -0.23
N SER A 76 22.89 -0.17 -0.85
CA SER A 76 22.32 1.18 -0.80
C SER A 76 20.86 1.09 -0.37
N GLY A 77 20.31 2.25 0.00
CA GLY A 77 18.89 2.42 0.20
C GLY A 77 18.33 1.49 1.29
N ASN A 78 17.17 0.91 1.01
CA ASN A 78 16.47 0.02 1.92
C ASN A 78 17.29 -1.21 2.32
N ALA A 79 18.06 -1.80 1.39
CA ALA A 79 18.93 -2.93 1.72
C ALA A 79 20.06 -2.54 2.68
N LEU A 80 20.59 -1.31 2.55
CA LEU A 80 21.57 -0.78 3.50
C LEU A 80 20.95 -0.51 4.86
N VAL A 81 19.77 0.13 4.90
CA VAL A 81 19.04 0.39 6.14
C VAL A 81 18.75 -0.93 6.87
N GLU A 82 18.27 -1.95 6.16
CA GLU A 82 18.01 -3.29 6.72
C GLU A 82 19.29 -3.95 7.24
N ALA A 83 20.41 -3.84 6.53
CA ALA A 83 21.70 -4.37 6.98
C ALA A 83 22.21 -3.65 8.24
N LEU A 84 22.06 -2.33 8.31
CA LEU A 84 22.44 -1.54 9.49
C LEU A 84 21.57 -1.89 10.70
N GLU A 85 20.25 -2.02 10.50
CA GLU A 85 19.32 -2.41 11.57
C GLU A 85 19.58 -3.81 12.08
N SER A 86 19.75 -4.77 11.16
CA SER A 86 20.05 -6.16 11.49
C SER A 86 21.35 -6.27 12.30
N PHE A 87 22.43 -5.59 11.88
CA PHE A 87 23.68 -5.56 12.64
C PHE A 87 23.48 -5.11 14.08
N TRP A 88 22.83 -3.95 14.28
CA TRP A 88 22.66 -3.39 15.62
C TRP A 88 21.71 -4.22 16.48
N GLN A 89 20.65 -4.78 15.88
CA GLN A 89 19.74 -5.68 16.57
C GLN A 89 20.48 -6.95 17.05
N GLU A 90 21.27 -7.58 16.19
CA GLU A 90 21.99 -8.82 16.51
C GLU A 90 23.08 -8.61 17.55
N CYS A 91 23.89 -7.55 17.41
CA CYS A 91 24.98 -7.30 18.35
C CYS A 91 24.48 -6.88 19.73
N GLN A 92 23.33 -6.19 19.81
CA GLN A 92 22.73 -5.84 21.09
C GLN A 92 22.17 -7.07 21.80
N GLN A 93 21.59 -8.01 21.06
CA GLN A 93 21.11 -9.28 21.62
C GLN A 93 22.28 -10.14 22.15
N SER A 94 23.42 -10.13 21.46
CA SER A 94 24.62 -10.90 21.81
C SER A 94 25.56 -10.18 22.79
N ASN A 95 25.32 -8.89 23.04
CA ASN A 95 26.12 -8.00 23.89
C ASN A 95 27.62 -7.95 23.49
N ASP A 96 27.88 -7.90 22.18
CA ASP A 96 29.22 -7.95 21.57
C ASP A 96 29.47 -6.87 20.50
N CYS A 97 28.64 -5.81 20.48
CA CYS A 97 28.72 -4.72 19.49
C CYS A 97 30.12 -4.13 19.32
N GLU A 98 30.86 -3.85 20.40
CA GLU A 98 32.21 -3.30 20.30
C GLU A 98 33.17 -4.24 19.57
N GLN A 99 33.08 -5.54 19.86
CA GLN A 99 33.93 -6.56 19.23
C GLN A 99 33.60 -6.69 17.74
N LEU A 100 32.30 -6.76 17.39
CA LEU A 100 31.87 -6.86 15.99
C LEU A 100 32.20 -5.59 15.19
N LEU A 101 32.08 -4.40 15.79
CA LEU A 101 32.52 -3.15 15.15
C LEU A 101 34.02 -3.17 14.84
N VAL A 102 34.87 -3.59 15.78
CA VAL A 102 36.32 -3.66 15.54
C VAL A 102 36.67 -4.65 14.43
N GLN A 103 35.97 -5.78 14.35
CA GLN A 103 36.17 -6.75 13.26
C GLN A 103 35.84 -6.15 11.88
N LEU A 104 34.74 -5.40 11.79
CA LEU A 104 34.28 -4.81 10.53
C LEU A 104 35.08 -3.58 10.09
N GLN A 105 35.89 -2.98 10.96
CA GLN A 105 36.69 -1.80 10.63
C GLN A 105 37.69 -2.05 9.48
N ALA A 106 38.24 -3.25 9.38
CA ALA A 106 39.18 -3.61 8.31
C ALA A 106 38.49 -4.00 6.99
N GLU A 107 37.17 -4.28 7.03
CA GLU A 107 36.40 -4.76 5.89
C GLU A 107 35.59 -3.66 5.20
N LEU A 108 35.29 -2.59 5.92
CA LEU A 108 34.50 -1.45 5.43
C LEU A 108 35.40 -0.27 5.06
N SER A 109 34.95 0.55 4.12
CA SER A 109 35.57 1.86 3.92
C SER A 109 35.34 2.74 5.14
N ASP A 110 36.20 3.75 5.36
CA ASP A 110 36.06 4.68 6.49
C ASP A 110 34.65 5.29 6.57
N ALA A 111 34.08 5.70 5.44
CA ALA A 111 32.72 6.26 5.39
C ALA A 111 31.65 5.25 5.83
N ARG A 112 31.73 4.00 5.34
CA ARG A 112 30.79 2.92 5.70
C ARG A 112 30.93 2.52 7.17
N TYR A 113 32.16 2.44 7.67
CA TYR A 113 32.43 2.15 9.06
C TYR A 113 31.87 3.25 9.98
N GLN A 114 32.09 4.52 9.65
CA GLN A 114 31.56 5.65 10.44
C GLN A 114 30.03 5.68 10.42
N LEU A 115 29.40 5.37 9.29
CA LEU A 115 27.95 5.21 9.21
C LEU A 115 27.47 4.11 10.14
N LEU A 116 28.07 2.92 10.06
CA LEU A 116 27.72 1.78 10.92
C LEU A 116 27.84 2.14 12.40
N ALA A 117 29.01 2.66 12.81
CA ALA A 117 29.32 2.97 14.20
C ALA A 117 28.40 4.05 14.79
N ARG A 118 27.95 5.02 13.99
CA ARG A 118 27.10 6.14 14.43
C ARG A 118 25.62 5.94 14.13
N TYR A 119 25.25 4.86 13.44
CA TYR A 119 23.89 4.63 12.94
C TYR A 119 22.79 4.81 14.01
N PRO A 120 22.89 4.28 15.24
CA PRO A 120 21.81 4.44 16.23
C PRO A 120 21.57 5.92 16.59
N GLN A 121 22.64 6.70 16.71
CA GLN A 121 22.56 8.13 16.99
C GLN A 121 21.97 8.90 15.79
N LEU A 122 22.47 8.63 14.59
CA LEU A 122 22.01 9.29 13.37
C LEU A 122 20.53 8.97 13.08
N LYS A 123 20.12 7.71 13.29
CA LYS A 123 18.72 7.28 13.18
C LYS A 123 17.81 8.02 14.17
N ALA A 124 18.23 8.14 15.43
CA ALA A 124 17.46 8.87 16.43
C ALA A 124 17.31 10.35 16.06
N GLN A 125 18.40 11.00 15.62
CA GLN A 125 18.37 12.39 15.16
C GLN A 125 17.46 12.58 13.94
N TRP A 126 17.53 11.66 12.96
CA TRP A 126 16.65 11.69 11.80
C TRP A 126 15.17 11.56 12.19
N GLN A 127 14.84 10.66 13.10
CA GLN A 127 13.46 10.50 13.59
C GLN A 127 12.96 11.75 14.31
N GLU A 128 13.80 12.39 15.13
CA GLU A 128 13.47 13.64 15.82
C GLU A 128 13.21 14.77 14.82
N ILE A 129 14.16 15.05 13.92
CA ILE A 129 14.03 16.12 12.92
C ILE A 129 12.82 15.89 12.02
N MET A 130 12.61 14.67 11.52
CA MET A 130 11.46 14.36 10.67
C MET A 130 10.12 14.43 11.41
N GLY A 131 10.11 14.22 12.74
CA GLY A 131 8.93 14.40 13.57
C GLY A 131 8.55 15.86 13.80
N GLU A 132 9.52 16.76 13.77
CA GLU A 132 9.34 18.21 13.97
C GLU A 132 9.20 18.99 12.65
N LEU A 133 9.64 18.41 11.54
CA LEU A 133 9.69 19.09 10.24
C LEU A 133 8.28 19.37 9.70
N ASP A 134 7.87 20.64 9.74
CA ASP A 134 6.63 21.08 9.09
C ASP A 134 6.83 21.27 7.59
N LEU A 135 6.59 20.20 6.82
CA LEU A 135 6.62 20.27 5.35
C LEU A 135 5.47 21.09 4.74
N ASN A 136 4.44 21.45 5.51
CA ASN A 136 3.30 22.21 4.98
C ASN A 136 3.63 23.68 4.73
N GLN A 137 4.67 24.21 5.37
CA GLN A 137 5.14 25.58 5.13
C GLN A 137 5.66 25.79 3.70
N TYR A 138 5.97 24.70 2.98
CA TYR A 138 6.44 24.73 1.60
C TYR A 138 5.28 24.53 0.62
N HIS A 139 5.18 25.43 -0.36
CA HIS A 139 4.08 25.47 -1.32
C HIS A 139 4.22 24.49 -2.48
N SER A 140 5.45 24.12 -2.86
CA SER A 140 5.71 23.21 -3.98
C SER A 140 6.28 21.87 -3.53
N LEU A 141 6.04 20.83 -4.33
CA LEU A 141 6.66 19.52 -4.11
C LEU A 141 8.19 19.60 -4.22
N VAL A 142 8.71 20.45 -5.11
CA VAL A 142 10.15 20.70 -5.29
C VAL A 142 10.76 21.19 -3.99
N ASP A 143 10.15 22.20 -3.36
CA ASP A 143 10.68 22.79 -2.12
C ASP A 143 10.62 21.78 -0.95
N ARG A 144 9.54 21.00 -0.86
CA ARG A 144 9.40 19.94 0.17
C ARG A 144 10.48 18.87 0.05
N ILE A 145 10.73 18.41 -1.18
CA ILE A 145 11.77 17.40 -1.46
C ILE A 145 13.16 18.00 -1.19
N ALA A 146 13.41 19.25 -1.61
CA ALA A 146 14.67 19.93 -1.38
C ALA A 146 14.97 20.07 0.12
N GLU A 147 13.97 20.47 0.92
CA GLU A 147 14.11 20.56 2.37
C GLU A 147 14.42 19.20 3.00
N MET A 148 13.67 18.16 2.65
CA MET A 148 13.92 16.82 3.18
C MET A 148 15.33 16.32 2.83
N LYS A 149 15.77 16.51 1.57
CA LYS A 149 17.13 16.16 1.13
C LYS A 149 18.19 16.97 1.87
N GLN A 150 17.92 18.24 2.16
CA GLN A 150 18.81 19.08 2.96
C GLN A 150 18.94 18.57 4.40
N GLN A 151 17.83 18.23 5.06
CA GLN A 151 17.87 17.65 6.41
C GLN A 151 18.62 16.32 6.45
N ALA A 152 18.42 15.49 5.43
CA ALA A 152 19.14 14.23 5.30
C ALA A 152 20.65 14.45 5.13
N LEU A 153 21.06 15.43 4.32
CA LEU A 153 22.47 15.80 4.15
C LEU A 153 23.09 16.31 5.47
N LEU A 154 22.34 17.06 6.28
CA LEU A 154 22.83 17.58 7.57
C LEU A 154 23.11 16.46 8.58
N ILE A 155 22.29 15.39 8.59
CA ILE A 155 22.44 14.27 9.52
C ILE A 155 23.42 13.22 8.98
N TRP A 156 23.16 12.74 7.77
CA TRP A 156 23.84 11.58 7.19
C TRP A 156 25.08 11.96 6.36
N GLY A 157 25.30 13.25 6.12
CA GLY A 157 26.39 13.73 5.26
C GLY A 157 26.22 13.24 3.82
N GLU A 158 27.34 13.04 3.12
CA GLU A 158 27.35 12.57 1.73
C GLU A 158 26.68 11.20 1.56
N LEU A 159 26.62 10.40 2.63
CA LEU A 159 25.94 9.11 2.64
C LEU A 159 24.42 9.22 2.62
N ALA A 160 23.83 10.41 2.75
CA ALA A 160 22.39 10.60 2.56
C ALA A 160 21.90 10.04 1.21
N SER A 161 22.65 10.31 0.14
CA SER A 161 22.34 9.80 -1.21
C SER A 161 22.44 8.28 -1.34
N VAL A 162 23.26 7.65 -0.49
CA VAL A 162 23.42 6.20 -0.43
C VAL A 162 22.36 5.57 0.46
N MET A 163 22.00 6.21 1.57
CA MET A 163 20.99 5.76 2.53
C MET A 163 19.58 5.82 1.98
N PHE A 164 19.28 6.84 1.18
CA PHE A 164 17.94 7.11 0.63
C PHE A 164 17.92 6.94 -0.89
N ALA A 165 18.71 6.02 -1.43
CA ALA A 165 18.93 5.87 -2.86
C ALA A 165 17.60 5.65 -3.61
N GLU A 166 16.75 4.72 -3.15
CA GLU A 166 15.46 4.47 -3.80
C GLU A 166 14.45 5.60 -3.56
N GLU A 167 14.39 6.16 -2.34
CA GLU A 167 13.49 7.28 -2.04
C GLU A 167 13.85 8.51 -2.88
N TYR A 168 15.13 8.81 -3.03
CA TYR A 168 15.60 9.93 -3.84
C TYR A 168 15.31 9.69 -5.32
N ALA A 169 15.53 8.47 -5.82
CA ALA A 169 15.14 8.11 -7.18
C ALA A 169 13.64 8.32 -7.40
N LEU A 170 12.80 7.90 -6.45
CA LEU A 170 11.35 8.09 -6.53
C LEU A 170 10.96 9.57 -6.52
N TYR A 171 11.56 10.38 -5.66
CA TYR A 171 11.30 11.82 -5.60
C TYR A 171 11.72 12.53 -6.87
N ASP A 172 12.93 12.26 -7.35
CA ASP A 172 13.46 12.89 -8.56
C ASP A 172 12.70 12.45 -9.80
N PHE A 173 12.28 11.17 -9.88
CA PHE A 173 11.38 10.70 -10.92
C PHE A 173 10.03 11.44 -10.85
N SER A 174 9.46 11.60 -9.65
CA SER A 174 8.19 12.31 -9.47
C SER A 174 8.29 13.78 -9.91
N LEU A 175 9.41 14.44 -9.61
CA LEU A 175 9.70 15.78 -10.09
C LEU A 175 9.81 15.83 -11.62
N ALA A 176 10.62 14.96 -12.22
CA ALA A 176 10.78 14.88 -13.67
C ALA A 176 9.45 14.56 -14.39
N SER A 177 8.59 13.74 -13.78
CA SER A 177 7.29 13.39 -14.35
C SER A 177 6.30 14.54 -14.41
N GLN A 178 6.51 15.63 -13.64
CA GLN A 178 5.62 16.80 -13.70
C GLN A 178 5.69 17.51 -15.05
N ASP A 179 6.79 17.38 -15.79
CA ASP A 179 6.91 17.97 -17.13
C ASP A 179 5.86 17.39 -18.10
N LEU A 180 5.45 16.13 -17.90
CA LEU A 180 4.39 15.48 -18.66
C LEU A 180 3.03 16.16 -18.49
N ALA A 181 2.78 16.84 -17.36
CA ALA A 181 1.52 17.53 -17.10
C ALA A 181 1.28 18.72 -18.06
N THR A 182 2.35 19.25 -18.65
CA THR A 182 2.30 20.35 -19.63
C THR A 182 2.38 19.88 -21.08
N ASP A 183 2.53 18.57 -21.28
CA ASP A 183 2.64 17.99 -22.62
C ASP A 183 1.30 18.02 -23.36
N ASN A 184 1.36 17.95 -24.69
CA ASN A 184 0.16 17.78 -25.50
C ASN A 184 -0.16 16.29 -25.70
N ALA A 185 -1.42 15.99 -26.04
CA ALA A 185 -1.89 14.62 -26.16
C ALA A 185 -1.23 13.80 -27.28
N GLU A 186 -0.68 14.46 -28.30
CA GLU A 186 -0.06 13.76 -29.43
C GLU A 186 1.32 13.22 -29.06
N SER A 187 2.13 14.01 -28.33
CA SER A 187 3.50 13.68 -27.89
C SER A 187 3.59 12.95 -26.55
N TYR A 188 2.52 12.92 -25.75
CA TYR A 188 2.53 12.33 -24.39
C TYR A 188 3.27 10.99 -24.27
N VAL A 189 2.98 10.03 -25.15
CA VAL A 189 3.58 8.67 -25.07
C VAL A 189 5.06 8.66 -25.44
N GLU A 190 5.49 9.59 -26.30
CA GLU A 190 6.90 9.76 -26.66
C GLU A 190 7.67 10.43 -25.52
N SER A 191 7.10 11.47 -24.91
CA SER A 191 7.67 12.13 -23.73
C SER A 191 7.76 11.20 -22.54
N TYR A 192 6.74 10.37 -22.33
CA TYR A 192 6.76 9.34 -21.28
C TYR A 192 7.86 8.30 -21.53
N GLU A 193 8.06 7.86 -22.78
CA GLU A 193 9.17 6.96 -23.10
C GLU A 193 10.54 7.64 -22.88
N ALA A 194 10.69 8.91 -23.25
CA ALA A 194 11.90 9.66 -23.00
C ALA A 194 12.20 9.74 -21.49
N LEU A 195 11.18 9.96 -20.66
CA LEU A 195 11.29 9.89 -19.21
C LEU A 195 11.75 8.48 -18.77
N LEU A 196 11.12 7.40 -19.23
CA LEU A 196 11.56 6.05 -18.86
C LEU A 196 13.01 5.76 -19.24
N ASN A 197 13.46 6.22 -20.42
CA ASN A 197 14.84 6.04 -20.88
C ASN A 197 15.85 6.81 -20.01
N GLN A 198 15.49 7.99 -19.50
CA GLN A 198 16.32 8.73 -18.54
C GLN A 198 16.53 7.92 -17.24
N TRP A 199 15.56 7.08 -16.88
CA TRP A 199 15.52 6.35 -15.62
C TRP A 199 15.75 4.82 -15.76
N GLN A 200 16.23 4.35 -16.92
CA GLN A 200 16.40 2.92 -17.22
C GLN A 200 17.29 2.14 -16.24
N HIS A 201 18.17 2.83 -15.50
CA HIS A 201 19.05 2.21 -14.50
C HIS A 201 18.45 2.19 -13.08
N ASN A 202 17.26 2.76 -12.90
CA ASN A 202 16.54 2.85 -11.63
C ASN A 202 15.21 2.08 -11.67
N GLU A 203 15.00 1.22 -12.69
CA GLU A 203 13.71 0.57 -12.94
C GLU A 203 13.20 -0.22 -11.73
N GLU A 204 14.06 -0.99 -11.08
CA GLU A 204 13.68 -1.77 -9.89
C GLU A 204 13.27 -0.85 -8.73
N SER A 205 14.07 0.17 -8.43
CA SER A 205 13.78 1.16 -7.37
C SER A 205 12.48 1.94 -7.61
N LEU A 206 12.10 2.11 -8.88
CA LEU A 206 10.89 2.82 -9.29
C LEU A 206 9.70 1.89 -9.53
N SER A 207 9.86 0.57 -9.33
CA SER A 207 8.86 -0.45 -9.67
C SER A 207 8.41 -0.37 -11.15
N LEU A 208 9.38 -0.23 -12.06
CA LEU A 208 9.21 -0.14 -13.52
C LEU A 208 9.82 -1.36 -14.24
N ASP A 209 10.07 -2.44 -13.50
CA ASP A 209 10.72 -3.68 -13.91
C ASP A 209 9.89 -4.54 -14.89
N SER A 210 8.61 -4.21 -15.07
CA SER A 210 7.73 -4.93 -15.99
C SER A 210 6.96 -3.99 -16.92
N GLY A 211 6.60 -4.50 -18.10
CA GLY A 211 5.74 -3.79 -19.05
C GLY A 211 4.39 -3.39 -18.45
N ALA A 212 3.79 -4.24 -17.61
CA ALA A 212 2.57 -3.90 -16.89
C ALA A 212 2.77 -2.71 -15.94
N ALA A 213 3.88 -2.67 -15.20
CA ALA A 213 4.15 -1.56 -14.29
C ALA A 213 4.43 -0.24 -15.04
N ARG A 214 5.16 -0.32 -16.17
CA ARG A 214 5.37 0.83 -17.07
C ARG A 214 4.05 1.33 -17.67
N TYR A 215 3.14 0.43 -18.04
CA TYR A 215 1.81 0.80 -18.49
C TYR A 215 1.03 1.53 -17.39
N GLU A 216 0.88 0.92 -16.21
CA GLU A 216 0.08 1.50 -15.12
C GLU A 216 0.63 2.85 -14.65
N LYS A 217 1.96 2.97 -14.56
CA LYS A 217 2.60 4.26 -14.26
C LYS A 217 2.31 5.29 -15.35
N GLY A 218 2.42 4.89 -16.62
CA GLY A 218 2.11 5.73 -17.77
C GLY A 218 0.64 6.14 -17.80
N VAL A 219 -0.30 5.30 -17.39
CA VAL A 219 -1.72 5.68 -17.28
C VAL A 219 -1.93 6.66 -16.14
N SER A 220 -1.28 6.46 -15.00
CA SER A 220 -1.42 7.32 -13.81
C SER A 220 -0.91 8.75 -14.03
N LEU A 221 0.01 8.94 -14.98
CA LEU A 221 0.63 10.23 -15.32
C LEU A 221 -0.06 10.96 -16.48
N ILE A 222 -1.14 10.40 -17.05
CA ILE A 222 -1.87 11.08 -18.13
C ILE A 222 -2.45 12.40 -17.59
N PRO A 223 -2.18 13.55 -18.24
CA PRO A 223 -2.61 14.85 -17.76
C PRO A 223 -4.13 14.92 -17.54
N SER A 224 -4.53 15.49 -16.40
CA SER A 224 -5.96 15.66 -16.08
C SER A 224 -6.67 16.59 -17.06
N THR A 225 -5.93 17.51 -17.67
CA THR A 225 -6.34 18.47 -18.71
C THR A 225 -6.74 17.81 -20.03
N PHE A 226 -6.37 16.55 -20.27
CA PHE A 226 -6.78 15.83 -21.48
C PHE A 226 -8.29 15.53 -21.44
N SER A 227 -8.93 15.69 -22.59
CA SER A 227 -10.28 15.17 -22.84
C SER A 227 -10.32 13.64 -22.72
N GLN A 228 -11.52 13.07 -22.54
CA GLN A 228 -11.67 11.62 -22.45
C GLN A 228 -11.10 10.90 -23.67
N GLN A 229 -11.40 11.39 -24.88
CA GLN A 229 -10.87 10.82 -26.13
C GLN A 229 -9.34 10.82 -26.17
N GLN A 230 -8.70 11.89 -25.70
CA GLN A 230 -7.23 11.97 -25.64
C GLN A 230 -6.66 10.99 -24.61
N LYS A 231 -7.31 10.85 -23.45
CA LYS A 231 -6.94 9.85 -22.43
C LYS A 231 -7.01 8.44 -22.98
N ASP A 232 -8.09 8.10 -23.68
CA ASP A 232 -8.29 6.77 -24.27
C ASP A 232 -7.26 6.48 -25.37
N GLN A 233 -6.94 7.48 -26.21
CA GLN A 233 -5.89 7.36 -27.20
C GLN A 233 -4.51 7.14 -26.58
N ALA A 234 -4.18 7.89 -25.52
CA ALA A 234 -2.93 7.72 -24.78
C ALA A 234 -2.83 6.32 -24.16
N LYS A 235 -3.89 5.86 -23.48
CA LYS A 235 -3.99 4.51 -22.91
C LYS A 235 -3.80 3.43 -23.97
N ALA A 236 -4.46 3.53 -25.13
CA ALA A 236 -4.33 2.56 -26.21
C ALA A 236 -2.90 2.49 -26.77
N LYS A 237 -2.24 3.64 -26.94
CA LYS A 237 -0.83 3.72 -27.37
C LYS A 237 0.11 3.12 -26.31
N LEU A 238 -0.10 3.42 -25.03
CA LEU A 238 0.67 2.84 -23.93
C LEU A 238 0.50 1.31 -23.86
N ALA A 239 -0.74 0.81 -23.99
CA ALA A 239 -1.05 -0.61 -23.98
C ALA A 239 -0.30 -1.35 -25.09
N THR A 240 -0.36 -0.81 -26.31
CA THR A 240 0.35 -1.36 -27.49
C THR A 240 1.85 -1.47 -27.27
N LYS A 241 2.42 -0.55 -26.48
CA LYS A 241 3.87 -0.45 -26.27
C LYS A 241 4.39 -1.34 -25.16
N TYR A 242 3.65 -1.44 -24.05
CA TYR A 242 4.15 -2.05 -22.83
C TYR A 242 3.46 -3.34 -22.44
N LEU A 243 2.30 -3.67 -23.01
CA LEU A 243 1.54 -4.86 -22.65
C LEU A 243 1.66 -5.94 -23.72
N ASN A 244 1.65 -7.19 -23.27
CA ASN A 244 1.43 -8.32 -24.16
C ASN A 244 -0.08 -8.53 -24.44
N ALA A 245 -0.40 -9.47 -25.32
CA ALA A 245 -1.78 -9.75 -25.74
C ALA A 245 -2.69 -10.19 -24.58
N GLU A 246 -2.18 -11.02 -23.66
CA GLU A 246 -2.93 -11.49 -22.50
C GLU A 246 -3.24 -10.35 -21.54
N GLN A 247 -2.24 -9.51 -21.24
CA GLN A 247 -2.39 -8.34 -20.37
C GLN A 247 -3.36 -7.32 -20.97
N SER A 248 -3.26 -7.07 -22.27
CA SER A 248 -4.17 -6.17 -23.00
C SER A 248 -5.61 -6.67 -22.93
N ALA A 249 -5.83 -7.97 -23.14
CA ALA A 249 -7.15 -8.59 -23.03
C ALA A 249 -7.71 -8.49 -21.59
N SER A 250 -6.87 -8.74 -20.58
CA SER A 250 -7.26 -8.60 -19.17
C SER A 250 -7.66 -7.16 -18.83
N ILE A 251 -6.92 -6.15 -19.30
CA ILE A 251 -7.25 -4.75 -19.08
C ILE A 251 -8.55 -4.37 -19.76
N ALA A 252 -8.74 -4.74 -21.03
CA ALA A 252 -9.99 -4.47 -21.76
C ALA A 252 -11.20 -5.10 -21.05
N GLN A 253 -11.06 -6.33 -20.53
CA GLN A 253 -12.11 -6.99 -19.76
C GLN A 253 -12.43 -6.22 -18.46
N ARG A 254 -11.40 -5.73 -17.76
CA ARG A 254 -11.59 -4.92 -16.54
C ARG A 254 -12.28 -3.59 -16.85
N GLU A 255 -11.89 -2.90 -17.92
CA GLU A 255 -12.53 -1.65 -18.33
C GLU A 255 -14.01 -1.86 -18.68
N GLN A 256 -14.33 -2.96 -19.37
CA GLN A 256 -15.72 -3.34 -19.64
C GLN A 256 -16.48 -3.65 -18.35
N GLN A 257 -15.86 -4.34 -17.39
CA GLN A 257 -16.46 -4.64 -16.10
C GLN A 257 -16.75 -3.35 -15.32
N VAL A 258 -15.82 -2.41 -15.28
CA VAL A 258 -16.00 -1.10 -14.62
C VAL A 258 -17.15 -0.33 -15.28
N ALA A 259 -17.18 -0.24 -16.62
CA ALA A 259 -18.28 0.43 -17.32
C ALA A 259 -19.64 -0.21 -17.02
N SER A 260 -19.69 -1.54 -16.93
CA SER A 260 -20.91 -2.27 -16.55
C SER A 260 -21.33 -1.97 -15.10
N GLN A 261 -20.37 -1.89 -14.17
CA GLN A 261 -20.63 -1.57 -12.77
C GLN A 261 -21.11 -0.12 -12.62
N GLU A 262 -20.50 0.83 -13.32
CA GLU A 262 -20.94 2.23 -13.33
C GLU A 262 -22.36 2.37 -13.85
N ALA A 263 -22.71 1.66 -14.94
CA ALA A 263 -24.07 1.63 -15.47
C ALA A 263 -25.06 1.01 -14.47
N GLN A 264 -24.67 -0.07 -13.77
CA GLN A 264 -25.48 -0.70 -12.74
C GLN A 264 -25.71 0.25 -11.54
N VAL A 265 -24.68 0.97 -11.11
CA VAL A 265 -24.78 1.98 -10.03
C VAL A 265 -25.70 3.12 -10.45
N ALA A 266 -25.55 3.65 -11.67
CA ALA A 266 -26.42 4.71 -12.18
C ALA A 266 -27.90 4.26 -12.24
N SER A 267 -28.14 3.03 -12.72
CA SER A 267 -29.47 2.42 -12.76
C SER A 267 -30.07 2.25 -11.36
N TYR A 268 -29.27 1.75 -10.42
CA TYR A 268 -29.68 1.61 -9.02
C TYR A 268 -30.10 2.94 -8.41
N GLN A 269 -29.28 3.98 -8.57
CA GLN A 269 -29.56 5.31 -8.02
C GLN A 269 -30.82 5.91 -8.62
N SER A 270 -31.02 5.79 -9.93
CA SER A 270 -32.25 6.26 -10.59
C SER A 270 -33.48 5.55 -10.05
N GLN A 271 -33.49 4.22 -10.01
CA GLN A 271 -34.65 3.44 -9.57
C GLN A 271 -34.94 3.62 -8.08
N LEU A 272 -33.91 3.78 -7.25
CA LEU A 272 -34.08 4.09 -5.83
C LEU A 272 -34.72 5.48 -5.64
N SER A 273 -34.34 6.46 -6.47
CA SER A 273 -34.95 7.78 -6.46
C SER A 273 -36.43 7.70 -6.81
N ASP A 274 -36.78 6.98 -7.88
CA ASP A 274 -38.17 6.78 -8.31
C ASP A 274 -39.01 6.08 -7.23
N LEU A 275 -38.44 5.08 -6.56
CA LEU A 275 -39.11 4.41 -5.43
C LEU A 275 -39.38 5.38 -4.28
N LYS A 276 -38.39 6.20 -3.90
CA LYS A 276 -38.55 7.17 -2.82
C LYS A 276 -39.64 8.20 -3.14
N GLU A 277 -39.65 8.72 -4.38
CA GLU A 277 -40.69 9.64 -4.81
C GLU A 277 -42.09 8.99 -4.78
N SER A 278 -42.20 7.73 -5.23
CA SER A 278 -43.44 6.97 -5.13
C SER A 278 -43.89 6.78 -3.67
N LEU A 279 -42.97 6.48 -2.75
CA LEU A 279 -43.28 6.35 -1.33
C LEU A 279 -43.77 7.68 -0.75
N ASP A 280 -43.11 8.79 -1.05
CA ASP A 280 -43.55 10.12 -0.60
C ASP A 280 -44.96 10.46 -1.08
N GLN A 281 -45.31 10.11 -2.33
CA GLN A 281 -46.68 10.26 -2.83
C GLN A 281 -47.67 9.34 -2.10
N GLN A 282 -47.26 8.12 -1.75
CA GLN A 282 -48.07 7.17 -1.00
C GLN A 282 -48.32 7.61 0.45
N ARG A 283 -47.44 8.42 1.05
CA ARG A 283 -47.63 8.95 2.42
C ARG A 283 -48.97 9.68 2.55
N SER A 284 -49.33 10.46 1.53
CA SER A 284 -50.58 11.24 1.53
C SER A 284 -51.82 10.44 1.15
N THR A 285 -51.67 9.16 0.80
CA THR A 285 -52.77 8.28 0.37
C THR A 285 -52.81 7.00 1.22
N ALA A 286 -52.20 5.91 0.76
CA ALA A 286 -52.18 4.64 1.47
C ALA A 286 -51.53 4.74 2.87
N GLY A 287 -50.54 5.62 3.01
CA GLY A 287 -49.87 5.89 4.28
C GLY A 287 -50.65 6.78 5.24
N SER A 288 -51.76 7.43 4.83
CA SER A 288 -52.46 8.41 5.68
C SER A 288 -53.13 7.79 6.91
N ALA A 289 -53.40 6.48 6.87
CA ALA A 289 -53.98 5.72 7.97
C ALA A 289 -52.91 5.14 8.93
N MET A 290 -51.62 5.23 8.58
CA MET A 290 -50.50 4.73 9.38
C MET A 290 -49.96 5.82 10.29
N SER A 291 -49.58 5.47 11.52
CA SER A 291 -48.76 6.33 12.36
C SER A 291 -47.39 6.61 11.72
N ASP A 292 -46.68 7.64 12.18
CA ASP A 292 -45.35 7.97 11.66
C ASP A 292 -44.37 6.79 11.80
N LEU A 293 -44.45 6.06 12.91
CA LEU A 293 -43.59 4.89 13.17
C LEU A 293 -43.89 3.74 12.20
N GLU A 294 -45.18 3.42 11.97
CA GLU A 294 -45.59 2.38 11.02
C GLU A 294 -45.20 2.75 9.58
N TRP A 295 -45.30 4.04 9.24
CA TRP A 295 -44.88 4.53 7.93
C TRP A 295 -43.37 4.43 7.72
N GLN A 296 -42.56 4.81 8.72
CA GLN A 296 -41.11 4.70 8.66
C GLN A 296 -40.67 3.23 8.48
N GLN A 297 -41.25 2.31 9.26
CA GLN A 297 -40.99 0.87 9.12
C GLN A 297 -41.37 0.35 7.74
N TYR A 298 -42.51 0.79 7.20
CA TYR A 298 -42.93 0.42 5.85
C TYR A 298 -41.94 0.89 4.78
N VAL A 299 -41.51 2.16 4.84
CA VAL A 299 -40.52 2.74 3.91
C VAL A 299 -39.20 1.99 3.96
N GLU A 300 -38.68 1.72 5.16
CA GLU A 300 -37.44 0.96 5.36
C GLU A 300 -37.54 -0.44 4.75
N GLN A 301 -38.67 -1.13 4.94
CA GLN A 301 -38.91 -2.44 4.35
C GLN A 301 -38.94 -2.37 2.82
N GLN A 302 -39.63 -1.40 2.22
CA GLN A 302 -39.70 -1.24 0.77
C GLN A 302 -38.31 -0.96 0.15
N ILE A 303 -37.50 -0.13 0.80
CA ILE A 303 -36.13 0.15 0.36
C ILE A 303 -35.24 -1.10 0.51
N SER A 304 -35.40 -1.85 1.60
CA SER A 304 -34.68 -3.10 1.83
C SER A 304 -35.01 -4.15 0.76
N ASP A 305 -36.30 -4.37 0.50
CA ASP A 305 -36.77 -5.30 -0.52
C ASP A 305 -36.28 -4.90 -1.92
N PHE A 306 -36.33 -3.60 -2.24
CA PHE A 306 -35.77 -3.07 -3.48
C PHE A 306 -34.28 -3.41 -3.63
N ARG A 307 -33.46 -3.17 -2.60
CA ARG A 307 -32.01 -3.46 -2.63
C ARG A 307 -31.75 -4.94 -2.88
N ILE A 308 -32.42 -5.81 -2.14
CA ILE A 308 -32.29 -7.26 -2.27
C ILE A 308 -32.65 -7.68 -3.71
N ASN A 309 -33.77 -7.20 -4.23
CA ASN A 309 -34.21 -7.55 -5.57
C ASN A 309 -33.26 -7.01 -6.65
N PHE A 310 -32.81 -5.76 -6.53
CA PHE A 310 -31.95 -5.14 -7.53
C PHE A 310 -30.62 -5.89 -7.72
N PHE A 311 -30.01 -6.38 -6.63
CA PHE A 311 -28.72 -7.08 -6.67
C PHE A 311 -28.83 -8.61 -6.79
N ASN A 312 -30.02 -9.20 -6.68
CA ASN A 312 -30.22 -10.65 -6.88
C ASN A 312 -30.58 -11.02 -8.33
N TYR A 313 -31.12 -10.09 -9.12
CA TYR A 313 -31.58 -10.34 -10.49
C TYR A 313 -30.65 -9.79 -11.58
N ASN A 314 -29.54 -9.14 -11.21
CA ASN A 314 -28.48 -8.65 -12.10
C ASN A 314 -27.15 -9.34 -11.77
#